data_AF-A0A1K2FBT5-F1
#
_entry.id   AF-A0A1K2FBT5-F1
#
_cell.length_a   1.000
_cell.length_b   1.000
_cell.length_c   1.000
_cell.angle_alpha   90.00
_cell.angle_beta   90.00
_cell.angle_gamma   90.00
#
_symmetry.space_group_name_H-M   'P 1'
#
loop_
_entity.id
_entity.type
_entity.pdbx_description
1 polymer ?
#
loop_
_entity_poly.entity_id
_entity_poly.type
_entity_poly.pdbx_seq_one_letter_code
_entity_poly.pdbx_strand_id
1 'polypeptide(L)'
;MYFVLAMCLFSGQGYEEVGRLLTQGLERERRWSKTWRVPTSGAIGRARLRLGAEPMKALFARVCRPVALPATTGAWFRGLRLVSVDGTTFDLPDTQANAAFFGRPGTGRGQG
;
A
#
# COMPACT_ATOMS: atom_id res chain seq x y z
N MET A 1 8.63 6.02 1.90
CA MET A 1 7.26 6.06 1.33
C MET A 1 7.26 5.72 -0.17
N TYR A 2 8.09 6.36 -1.01
CA TYR A 2 8.17 6.04 -2.45
C TYR A 2 8.29 4.56 -2.77
N PHE A 3 9.11 3.83 -2.01
CA PHE A 3 9.22 2.38 -2.16
C PHE A 3 7.88 1.63 -2.01
N VAL A 4 7.09 1.97 -1.00
CA VAL A 4 5.79 1.33 -0.75
C VAL A 4 4.80 1.64 -1.86
N LEU A 5 4.79 2.86 -2.39
CA LEU A 5 3.96 3.23 -3.53
C LEU A 5 4.37 2.49 -4.80
N ALA A 6 5.67 2.32 -5.02
CA ALA A 6 6.17 1.56 -6.15
C ALA A 6 5.81 0.08 -6.06
N MET A 7 5.75 -0.51 -4.87
CA MET A 7 5.23 -1.88 -4.71
C MET A 7 3.76 -1.99 -5.12
N CYS A 8 2.95 -0.94 -4.96
CA CYS A 8 1.57 -0.94 -5.47
C CYS A 8 1.53 -0.90 -7.01
N LEU A 9 2.46 -0.15 -7.63
CA LEU A 9 2.56 -0.05 -9.08
C LEU A 9 3.15 -1.32 -9.73
N PHE A 10 4.11 -1.96 -9.06
CA PHE A 10 4.83 -3.16 -9.50
C PHE A 10 4.49 -4.36 -8.62
N SER A 11 3.19 -4.61 -8.39
CA SER A 11 2.70 -5.60 -7.41
C SER A 11 3.13 -7.05 -7.67
N GLY A 12 3.49 -7.39 -8.91
CA GLY A 12 3.99 -8.72 -9.28
C GLY A 12 5.49 -8.93 -9.06
N GLN A 13 6.23 -7.93 -8.56
CA GLN A 13 7.69 -7.98 -8.44
C GLN A 13 8.14 -8.12 -6.99
N GLY A 14 9.29 -8.77 -6.79
CA GLY A 14 9.95 -8.85 -5.49
C GLY A 14 10.51 -7.50 -5.04
N TYR A 15 10.74 -7.32 -3.74
CA TYR A 15 11.19 -6.03 -3.18
C TYR A 15 12.50 -5.51 -3.78
N GLU A 16 13.44 -6.40 -4.06
CA GLU A 16 14.71 -6.04 -4.68
C GLU A 16 14.49 -5.51 -6.10
N GLU A 17 13.62 -6.15 -6.88
CA GLU A 17 13.31 -5.70 -8.24
C GLU A 17 12.56 -4.37 -8.25
N VAL A 18 11.61 -4.16 -7.33
CA VAL A 18 10.98 -2.84 -7.15
C VAL A 18 12.03 -1.78 -6.79
N GLY A 19 12.99 -2.12 -5.95
CA GLY A 19 14.10 -1.24 -5.58
C GLY A 19 15.00 -0.91 -6.77
N ARG A 20 15.28 -1.91 -7.63
CA ARG A 20 16.03 -1.74 -8.88
C ARG A 20 15.27 -0.83 -9.84
N LEU A 21 14.00 -1.10 -10.12
CA LEU A 21 13.16 -0.30 -11.02
C LEU A 21 13.06 1.16 -10.58
N LEU A 22 12.95 1.40 -9.27
CA LEU A 22 12.92 2.76 -8.69
C LEU A 22 14.22 3.54 -8.85
N THR A 23 15.35 2.84 -8.87
CA THR A 23 16.69 3.46 -8.88
C THR A 23 17.38 3.34 -10.23
N GLN A 24 16.80 2.59 -11.16
CA GLN A 24 17.28 2.43 -12.52
C GLN A 24 17.37 3.79 -13.21
N GLY A 25 18.51 4.08 -13.83
CA GLY A 25 18.77 5.36 -14.50
C GLY A 25 19.35 6.44 -13.58
N LEU A 26 18.99 6.46 -12.29
CA LEU A 26 19.56 7.38 -11.31
C LEU A 26 21.04 7.09 -11.01
N GLU A 27 21.49 5.85 -11.25
CA GLU A 27 22.89 5.45 -11.07
C GLU A 27 23.84 6.21 -12.01
N ARG A 28 23.31 6.71 -13.13
CA ARG A 28 24.06 7.48 -14.13
C ARG A 28 24.10 8.97 -13.82
N GLU A 29 23.22 9.44 -12.94
CA GLU A 29 23.31 10.80 -12.40
C GLU A 29 24.45 10.85 -11.38
N ARG A 30 25.42 11.74 -11.59
CA ARG A 30 26.58 11.94 -10.69
C ARG A 30 26.21 12.51 -9.29
N ARG A 31 24.98 12.30 -8.84
CA ARG A 31 24.41 12.81 -7.59
C ARG A 31 24.55 11.84 -6.42
N TRP A 32 24.94 10.60 -6.66
CA TRP A 32 25.30 9.68 -5.58
C TRP A 32 26.76 9.86 -5.16
N SER A 33 26.96 10.28 -3.91
CA SER A 33 28.29 10.39 -3.29
C SER A 33 28.89 9.05 -2.86
N LYS A 34 28.10 7.96 -2.92
CA LYS A 34 28.49 6.60 -2.51
C LYS A 34 27.93 5.57 -3.48
N THR A 35 28.62 4.43 -3.62
CA THR A 35 28.14 3.27 -4.38
C THR A 35 26.78 2.82 -3.85
N TRP A 36 25.75 2.94 -4.67
CA TRP A 36 24.42 2.43 -4.37
C TRP A 36 24.36 0.92 -4.61
N ARG A 37 23.67 0.20 -3.72
CA ARG A 37 23.34 -1.21 -3.89
C ARG A 37 21.88 -1.39 -3.51
N VAL A 38 21.14 -2.18 -4.29
CA VAL A 38 19.75 -2.52 -3.99
C VAL A 38 19.69 -3.19 -2.61
N PRO A 39 18.90 -2.66 -1.66
CA PRO A 39 18.75 -3.27 -0.34
C PRO A 39 18.07 -4.63 -0.45
N THR A 40 18.50 -5.58 0.37
CA THR A 40 17.88 -6.91 0.40
C THR A 40 16.44 -6.85 0.91
N SER A 41 15.64 -7.84 0.53
CA SER A 41 14.24 -7.98 0.95
C SER A 41 14.08 -7.91 2.48
N GLY A 42 15.00 -8.52 3.23
CA GLY A 42 15.01 -8.47 4.70
C GLY A 42 15.33 -7.08 5.27
N ALA A 43 16.24 -6.33 4.65
CA ALA A 43 16.53 -4.95 5.06
C ALA A 43 15.34 -4.03 4.82
N ILE A 44 14.66 -4.20 3.68
CA ILE A 44 13.43 -3.48 3.32
C ILE A 44 12.31 -3.81 4.30
N GLY A 45 12.11 -5.09 4.62
CA GLY A 45 11.13 -5.54 5.61
C GLY A 45 11.33 -4.87 6.98
N ARG A 46 12.57 -4.89 7.50
CA ARG A 46 12.91 -4.21 8.76
C ARG A 46 12.68 -2.70 8.71
N ALA A 47 13.04 -2.06 7.60
CA ALA A 47 12.81 -0.63 7.43
C ALA A 47 11.30 -0.28 7.44
N ARG A 48 10.45 -1.14 6.85
CA ARG A 48 8.99 -0.99 6.89
C ARG A 48 8.42 -1.17 8.29
N LEU A 49 8.90 -2.16 9.05
CA LEU A 49 8.50 -2.35 10.44
C LEU A 49 8.82 -1.12 11.30
N ARG A 50 10.03 -0.56 11.15
CA ARG A 50 10.42 0.68 11.86
C ARG A 50 9.59 1.90 11.46
N LEU A 51 9.15 1.97 10.20
CA LEU A 51 8.35 3.09 9.70
C LEU A 51 6.91 3.07 10.26
N GLY A 52 6.33 1.89 10.47
CA GLY A 52 4.96 1.73 10.95
C GLY A 52 3.89 2.15 9.93
N ALA A 53 2.63 2.16 10.37
CA ALA A 53 1.46 2.42 9.52
C ALA A 53 1.07 3.91 9.42
N GLU A 54 1.48 4.74 10.37
CA GLU A 54 1.04 6.15 10.48
C GLU A 54 1.27 6.97 9.20
N PRO A 55 2.40 6.87 8.48
CA PRO A 55 2.58 7.62 7.23
C PRO A 55 1.58 7.23 6.14
N MET A 56 1.22 5.95 6.04
CA MET A 56 0.23 5.48 5.07
C MET A 56 -1.18 5.94 5.45
N LYS A 57 -1.51 5.94 6.75
CA LYS A 57 -2.77 6.50 7.25
C LYS A 57 -2.89 7.98 6.94
N ALA A 58 -1.83 8.76 7.18
CA ALA A 58 -1.79 10.18 6.86
C ALA A 58 -1.94 10.43 5.34
N LEU A 59 -1.25 9.64 4.51
CA LEU A 59 -1.36 9.72 3.06
C LEU A 59 -2.78 9.40 2.59
N PHE A 60 -3.36 8.28 3.05
CA PHE A 60 -4.73 7.88 2.74
C PHE A 60 -5.72 8.99 3.10
N ALA A 61 -5.64 9.51 4.33
CA ALA A 61 -6.50 10.62 4.76
C ALA A 61 -6.34 11.87 3.89
N ARG A 62 -5.15 12.12 3.33
CA ARG A 62 -4.90 13.26 2.44
C ARG A 62 -5.45 13.05 1.03
N VAL A 63 -5.29 11.86 0.45
CA VAL A 63 -5.57 11.60 -0.97
C VAL A 63 -6.94 10.99 -1.24
N CYS A 64 -7.47 10.19 -0.31
CA CYS A 64 -8.78 9.56 -0.45
C CYS A 64 -9.89 10.57 -0.13
N ARG A 65 -10.16 11.43 -1.11
CA ARG A 65 -11.24 12.42 -1.10
C ARG A 65 -12.30 12.05 -2.13
N PRO A 66 -13.56 12.52 -1.96
CA PRO A 66 -14.58 12.33 -2.99
C PRO A 66 -14.10 12.86 -4.34
N VAL A 67 -14.10 11.99 -5.35
CA VAL A 67 -13.75 12.38 -6.72
C VAL A 67 -14.91 13.16 -7.36
N ALA A 68 -16.16 12.80 -7.04
CA ALA A 68 -17.34 13.53 -7.46
C ALA A 68 -17.64 14.71 -6.52
N LEU A 69 -17.79 15.90 -7.12
CA LEU A 69 -18.23 17.14 -6.48
C LEU A 69 -19.73 17.36 -6.73
N PRO A 70 -20.39 18.31 -6.03
CA PRO A 70 -21.79 18.67 -6.32
C PRO A 70 -22.04 19.08 -7.78
N ALA A 71 -21.07 19.73 -8.41
CA ALA A 71 -21.14 20.16 -9.81
C ALA A 71 -20.83 19.04 -10.82
N THR A 72 -20.44 17.84 -10.37
CA THR A 72 -20.10 16.73 -11.27
C THR A 72 -21.38 16.17 -11.90
N THR A 73 -21.54 16.43 -13.20
CA THR A 73 -22.66 15.91 -14.00
C THR A 73 -22.76 14.39 -13.89
N GLY A 74 -23.96 13.88 -13.61
CA GLY A 74 -24.21 12.44 -13.50
C GLY A 74 -23.81 11.79 -12.17
N ALA A 75 -23.18 12.50 -11.24
CA ALA A 75 -22.81 11.94 -9.93
C ALA A 75 -23.94 11.97 -8.88
N TRP A 76 -25.09 12.54 -9.22
CA TRP A 76 -26.22 12.74 -8.31
C TRP A 76 -27.53 12.32 -8.95
N PHE A 77 -28.38 11.66 -8.17
CA PHE A 77 -29.75 11.31 -8.54
C PHE A 77 -30.71 11.80 -7.46
N ARG A 78 -31.65 12.68 -7.82
CA ARG A 78 -32.64 13.25 -6.89
C ARG A 78 -32.02 13.83 -5.59
N GLY A 79 -30.89 14.51 -5.72
CA GLY A 79 -30.18 15.11 -4.56
C GLY A 79 -29.36 14.13 -3.72
N LEU A 80 -29.29 12.84 -4.10
CA LEU A 80 -28.45 11.83 -3.45
C LEU A 80 -27.19 11.54 -4.29
N ARG A 81 -26.03 11.41 -3.64
CA ARG A 81 -24.77 11.09 -4.32
C ARG A 81 -24.76 9.61 -4.70
N LEU A 82 -24.47 9.32 -5.97
CA LEU A 82 -24.25 7.97 -6.44
C LEU A 82 -22.88 7.47 -5.96
N VAL A 83 -22.85 6.31 -5.29
CA VAL A 83 -21.63 5.69 -4.75
C VAL A 83 -21.69 4.19 -5.03
N SER A 84 -20.63 3.66 -5.65
CA SER A 84 -20.39 2.22 -5.67
C SER A 84 -19.48 1.85 -4.49
N VAL A 85 -19.84 0.80 -3.76
CA VAL A 85 -19.02 0.26 -2.68
C VAL A 85 -18.46 -1.07 -3.14
N ASP A 86 -17.13 -1.18 -3.12
CA ASP A 86 -16.43 -2.43 -3.37
C ASP A 86 -15.67 -2.86 -2.10
N GLY A 87 -15.55 -4.16 -1.90
CA GLY A 87 -14.88 -4.76 -0.76
C GLY A 87 -13.54 -5.36 -1.17
N THR A 88 -12.53 -5.27 -0.31
CA THR A 88 -11.27 -5.98 -0.50
C THR A 88 -10.91 -6.71 0.79
N THR A 89 -10.50 -7.97 0.65
CA THR A 89 -9.98 -8.77 1.76
C THR A 89 -8.46 -8.83 1.66
N PHE A 90 -7.79 -8.65 2.79
CA PHE A 90 -6.33 -8.79 2.89
C PHE A 90 -6.00 -9.91 3.86
N ASP A 91 -5.03 -10.75 3.49
CA ASP A 91 -4.47 -11.72 4.41
C ASP A 91 -3.62 -11.00 5.46
N LEU A 92 -3.79 -11.41 6.71
CA LEU A 92 -3.04 -10.91 7.86
C LEU A 92 -2.23 -12.04 8.47
N PRO A 93 -1.06 -11.74 9.08
CA PRO A 93 -0.34 -12.73 9.86
C PRO A 93 -1.24 -13.32 10.95
N ASP A 94 -1.25 -14.65 11.08
CA ASP A 94 -2.00 -15.31 12.15
C ASP A 94 -1.30 -15.05 13.49
N THR A 95 -1.85 -14.08 14.23
CA THR A 95 -1.38 -13.70 15.55
C THR A 95 -2.58 -13.55 16.46
N GLN A 96 -2.40 -13.82 17.75
CA GLN A 96 -3.47 -13.68 18.74
C GLN A 96 -4.06 -12.25 18.74
N ALA A 97 -3.21 -11.23 18.57
CA ALA A 97 -3.64 -9.83 18.50
C ALA A 97 -4.53 -9.56 17.28
N ASN A 98 -4.15 -10.06 16.10
CA ASN A 98 -4.96 -9.90 14.89
C ASN A 98 -6.27 -10.69 15.00
N ALA A 99 -6.23 -11.93 15.50
CA ALA A 99 -7.42 -12.75 15.68
C ALA A 99 -8.41 -12.10 16.66
N ALA A 100 -7.92 -11.49 17.74
CA ALA A 100 -8.75 -10.78 18.70
C ALA A 100 -9.38 -9.49 18.12
N PHE A 101 -8.67 -8.77 17.25
CA PHE A 101 -9.16 -7.51 16.67
C PHE A 101 -10.06 -7.71 15.44
N PHE A 102 -9.65 -8.58 14.51
CA PHE A 102 -10.34 -8.79 13.22
C PHE A 102 -11.30 -9.99 13.24
N GLY A 103 -11.20 -10.86 14.24
CA GLY A 103 -11.89 -12.15 14.24
C GLY A 103 -11.23 -13.17 13.30
N ARG A 104 -11.83 -14.37 13.22
CA ARG A 104 -11.48 -15.39 12.22
C ARG A 104 -12.67 -15.62 11.30
N PRO A 105 -12.45 -15.93 10.00
CA PRO A 105 -13.54 -16.25 9.08
C PRO A 105 -14.38 -17.43 9.59
N GLY A 106 -15.71 -17.32 9.52
CA GLY A 106 -16.64 -18.35 10.00
C GLY A 106 -16.72 -19.61 9.13
N THR A 107 -16.03 -19.67 7.99
CA THR A 107 -16.04 -20.82 7.08
C THR A 107 -14.79 -21.67 7.30
N GLY A 108 -14.96 -22.87 7.87
CA GLY A 108 -13.92 -23.81 8.28
C GLY A 108 -13.14 -24.49 7.15
N ARG A 109 -12.61 -23.75 6.17
CA ARG A 109 -11.56 -24.25 5.27
C ARG A 109 -10.24 -23.59 5.64
N GLY A 110 -9.64 -24.11 6.71
CA GLY A 110 -8.37 -23.67 7.25
C GLY A 110 -8.42 -23.74 8.76
N GLN A 111 -8.08 -24.90 9.32
CA GLN A 111 -7.81 -24.98 10.75
C GLN A 111 -6.49 -24.25 11.01
N GLY A 112 -6.53 -23.31 11.97
CA GLY A 112 -5.35 -22.87 12.72
C GLY A 112 -4.37 -22.07 11.91
#